data_AF-A0A6V7CTX7-F1
#
_entry.id   AF-A0A6V7CTX7-F1
#
_cell.length_a   1.000
_cell.length_b   1.000
_cell.length_c   1.000
_cell.angle_alpha   90.00
_cell.angle_beta   90.00
_cell.angle_gamma   90.00
#
_symmetry.space_group_name_H-M   'P 1'
#
loop_
_entity.id
_entity.type
_entity.pdbx_description
1 polymer ?
#
loop_
_entity_poly.entity_id
_entity_poly.type
_entity_poly.pdbx_seq_one_letter_code
_entity_poly.pdbx_strand_id
1 'polypeptide(L)'
;MADRREKAAATAQAYSQGNIAGLDDHATRRLIASTVMTESNGGDLSITNKQGYVGRYQAGAGWLADAGYVDSAKLNSAMRDAGFDPEKVRGAEWKWATSGGMTKFLEDSSNWKDGLNLQKYRGSAELQDGAFKINSDKSYRQAVRDGVLDSDDSSTKVAGFLKARHISGYGGARAAITGGREFSDSNGTSNYDYMHDITRNRDGMDQYMQPGRSHAMHANTSAVPQQPKRDASHDGKLGQGERGEQVKQLQSQLAQLGAVGRDGKPLHADGDFGGNTKYAVE
;
A
#
# COMPACT_ATOMS: atom_id res chain seq x y z
N MET A 1 12.03 15.65 -9.61
CA MET A 1 11.97 14.35 -8.92
C MET A 1 10.86 13.55 -9.59
N ALA A 2 11.11 12.30 -9.99
CA ALA A 2 10.06 11.46 -10.60
C ALA A 2 8.87 11.27 -9.65
N ASP A 3 7.66 11.28 -10.20
CA ASP A 3 6.42 11.05 -9.44
C ASP A 3 6.49 9.67 -8.75
N ARG A 4 5.95 9.56 -7.54
CA ARG A 4 5.92 8.31 -6.77
C ARG A 4 5.27 7.18 -7.59
N ARG A 5 4.28 7.51 -8.40
CA ARG A 5 3.59 6.57 -9.29
C ARG A 5 4.48 6.10 -10.44
N GLU A 6 5.29 6.98 -11.03
CA GLU A 6 6.25 6.61 -12.06
C GLU A 6 7.31 5.64 -11.52
N LYS A 7 7.84 5.92 -10.31
CA LYS A 7 8.78 5.02 -9.64
C LYS A 7 8.15 3.65 -9.36
N ALA A 8 6.91 3.63 -8.87
CA ALA A 8 6.19 2.40 -8.61
C ALA A 8 5.95 1.58 -9.89
N ALA A 9 5.58 2.23 -10.99
CA ALA A 9 5.43 1.59 -12.29
C ALA A 9 6.76 1.02 -12.80
N ALA A 10 7.86 1.78 -12.69
CA ALA A 10 9.19 1.32 -13.07
C ALA A 10 9.65 0.11 -12.22
N THR A 11 9.40 0.14 -10.91
CA THR A 11 9.67 -0.98 -10.01
C THR A 11 8.91 -2.24 -10.43
N ALA A 12 7.62 -2.10 -10.75
CA ALA A 12 6.81 -3.20 -11.24
C ALA A 12 7.24 -3.71 -12.63
N GLN A 13 7.76 -2.85 -13.50
CA GLN A 13 8.34 -3.26 -14.79
C GLN A 13 9.64 -4.05 -14.61
N ALA A 14 10.48 -3.64 -13.65
CA ALA A 14 11.75 -4.32 -13.35
C ALA A 14 11.59 -5.66 -12.62
N TYR A 15 10.39 -5.97 -12.10
CA TYR A 15 10.12 -7.23 -11.42
C TYR A 15 10.32 -8.44 -12.34
N SER A 16 11.02 -9.44 -11.80
CA SER A 16 11.51 -10.60 -12.56
C SER A 16 11.24 -11.96 -11.91
N GLN A 17 10.50 -12.03 -10.79
CA GLN A 17 10.29 -13.28 -10.05
C GLN A 17 9.20 -14.20 -10.65
N GLY A 18 8.63 -13.83 -11.80
CA GLY A 18 7.51 -14.53 -12.43
C GLY A 18 6.18 -14.28 -11.72
N ASN A 19 5.08 -14.79 -12.28
CA ASN A 19 3.74 -14.47 -11.79
C ASN A 19 3.51 -14.97 -10.36
N ILE A 20 2.84 -14.14 -9.56
CA ILE A 20 2.30 -14.54 -8.25
C ILE A 20 1.11 -15.49 -8.49
N ALA A 21 0.95 -16.49 -7.65
CA ALA A 21 -0.11 -17.48 -7.77
C ALA A 21 -1.49 -16.82 -7.78
N GLY A 22 -2.34 -17.23 -8.72
CA GLY A 22 -3.65 -16.64 -8.95
C GLY A 22 -3.65 -15.34 -9.76
N LEU A 23 -2.48 -14.85 -10.21
CA LEU A 23 -2.34 -13.64 -11.00
C LEU A 23 -1.72 -13.92 -12.37
N ASP A 24 -2.15 -13.18 -13.39
CA ASP A 24 -1.39 -12.99 -14.63
C ASP A 24 -0.23 -11.97 -14.44
N ASP A 25 0.56 -11.74 -15.50
CA ASP A 25 1.72 -10.82 -15.46
C ASP A 25 1.27 -9.37 -15.15
N HIS A 26 0.21 -8.91 -15.81
CA HIS A 26 -0.31 -7.56 -15.61
C HIS A 26 -0.77 -7.34 -14.16
N ALA A 27 -1.57 -8.26 -13.61
CA ALA A 27 -2.06 -8.19 -12.24
C ALA A 27 -0.93 -8.35 -11.21
N THR A 28 0.08 -9.19 -11.50
CA THR A 28 1.30 -9.30 -10.67
C THR A 28 2.01 -7.96 -10.58
N ARG A 29 2.30 -7.34 -11.74
CA ARG A 29 2.94 -6.01 -11.79
C ARG A 29 2.08 -4.95 -11.12
N ARG A 30 0.76 -5.03 -11.29
CA ARG A 30 -0.19 -4.09 -10.71
C ARG A 30 -0.20 -4.16 -9.18
N LEU A 31 -0.14 -5.36 -8.62
CA LEU A 31 -0.01 -5.60 -7.19
C LEU A 31 1.32 -5.03 -6.66
N ILE A 32 2.43 -5.28 -7.34
CA ILE A 32 3.75 -4.76 -6.96
C ILE A 32 3.74 -3.23 -6.95
N ALA A 33 3.32 -2.61 -8.05
CA ALA A 33 3.22 -1.17 -8.20
C ALA A 33 2.38 -0.54 -7.07
N SER A 34 1.18 -1.06 -6.84
CA SER A 34 0.31 -0.56 -5.75
C SER A 34 0.96 -0.72 -4.38
N THR A 35 1.61 -1.86 -4.12
CA THR A 35 2.24 -2.16 -2.83
C THR A 35 3.40 -1.22 -2.55
N VAL A 36 4.39 -1.15 -3.44
CA VAL A 36 5.58 -0.33 -3.22
C VAL A 36 5.29 1.17 -3.23
N MET A 37 4.23 1.60 -3.93
CA MET A 37 3.77 2.99 -3.87
C MET A 37 3.29 3.37 -2.46
N THR A 38 2.57 2.48 -1.78
CA THR A 38 2.13 2.69 -0.40
C THR A 38 3.28 2.57 0.60
N GLU A 39 4.10 1.54 0.45
CA GLU A 39 5.05 1.11 1.48
C GLU A 39 6.38 1.90 1.47
N SER A 40 6.87 2.30 0.29
CA SER A 40 8.28 2.72 0.13
C SER A 40 8.52 3.81 -0.90
N ASN A 41 7.57 4.73 -1.03
CA ASN A 41 7.66 5.84 -1.99
C ASN A 41 7.97 5.38 -3.43
N GLY A 42 7.41 4.23 -3.83
CA GLY A 42 7.50 3.71 -5.18
C GLY A 42 8.63 2.70 -5.41
N GLY A 43 9.22 2.11 -4.37
CA GLY A 43 10.14 0.97 -4.55
C GLY A 43 11.50 1.08 -3.88
N ASP A 44 11.69 2.01 -2.93
CA ASP A 44 12.99 2.20 -2.28
C ASP A 44 13.45 0.93 -1.55
N LEU A 45 14.59 0.40 -1.95
CA LEU A 45 15.17 -0.82 -1.39
C LEU A 45 15.81 -0.64 -0.01
N SER A 46 16.23 0.58 0.29
CA SER A 46 17.09 0.91 1.43
C SER A 46 16.32 1.47 2.63
N ILE A 47 15.07 1.89 2.41
CA ILE A 47 14.24 2.51 3.43
C ILE A 47 14.01 1.56 4.62
N THR A 48 14.05 2.12 5.82
CA THR A 48 13.71 1.41 7.05
C THR A 48 12.93 2.34 7.94
N ASN A 49 11.76 1.90 8.39
CA ASN A 49 10.96 2.70 9.30
C ASN A 49 11.46 2.60 10.75
N LYS A 50 10.89 3.41 11.63
CA LYS A 50 11.30 3.49 13.04
C LYS A 50 11.10 2.18 13.81
N GLN A 51 10.18 1.33 13.36
CA GLN A 51 9.87 0.03 13.95
C GLN A 51 10.79 -1.08 13.42
N GLY A 52 11.64 -0.82 12.42
CA GLY A 52 12.59 -1.78 11.88
C GLY A 52 12.09 -2.58 10.68
N TYR A 53 10.97 -2.19 10.06
CA TYR A 53 10.52 -2.80 8.80
C TYR A 53 11.35 -2.26 7.63
N VAL A 54 11.76 -3.15 6.73
CA VAL A 54 12.84 -2.86 5.77
C VAL A 54 12.45 -3.02 4.31
N GLY A 55 12.98 -2.14 3.48
CA GLY A 55 12.92 -2.21 2.03
C GLY A 55 11.56 -1.87 1.42
N ARG A 56 11.41 -2.23 0.14
CA ARG A 56 10.35 -1.71 -0.72
C ARG A 56 8.95 -2.19 -0.34
N TYR A 57 8.87 -3.30 0.37
CA TYR A 57 7.64 -3.91 0.89
C TYR A 57 7.52 -3.77 2.42
N GLN A 58 8.36 -2.94 3.06
CA GLN A 58 8.38 -2.78 4.52
C GLN A 58 8.34 -4.14 5.23
N ALA A 59 9.29 -5.02 4.91
CA ALA A 59 9.34 -6.38 5.41
C ALA A 59 9.72 -6.41 6.90
N GLY A 60 8.87 -7.03 7.72
CA GLY A 60 9.16 -7.32 9.13
C GLY A 60 9.80 -8.68 9.32
N ALA A 61 10.31 -8.96 10.53
CA ALA A 61 10.98 -10.22 10.83
C ALA A 61 10.05 -11.44 10.67
N GLY A 62 8.79 -11.38 11.09
CA GLY A 62 7.83 -12.46 10.90
C GLY A 62 7.56 -12.77 9.44
N TRP A 63 7.41 -11.72 8.63
CA TRP A 63 7.21 -11.87 7.19
C TRP A 63 8.43 -12.45 6.47
N LEU A 64 9.64 -12.09 6.88
CA LEU A 64 10.88 -12.69 6.37
C LEU A 64 11.05 -14.14 6.84
N ALA A 65 10.58 -14.48 8.04
CA ALA A 65 10.58 -15.85 8.54
C ALA A 65 9.63 -16.73 7.72
N ASP A 66 8.44 -16.20 7.40
CA ASP A 66 7.48 -16.86 6.51
C ASP A 66 8.06 -17.05 5.10
N ALA A 67 8.86 -16.10 4.59
CA ALA A 67 9.59 -16.26 3.33
C ALA A 67 10.76 -17.26 3.42
N GLY A 68 11.16 -17.66 4.62
CA GLY A 68 12.26 -18.58 4.89
C GLY A 68 13.64 -17.93 4.90
N TYR A 69 13.73 -16.61 4.97
CA TYR A 69 15.00 -15.86 4.92
C TYR A 69 15.63 -15.65 6.29
N VAL A 70 14.81 -15.60 7.34
CA VAL A 70 15.27 -15.59 8.74
C VAL A 70 14.74 -16.81 9.48
N ASP A 71 15.43 -17.17 10.56
CA ASP A 71 15.08 -18.31 11.37
C ASP A 71 13.87 -18.02 12.26
N SER A 72 12.76 -18.75 12.02
CA SER A 72 11.51 -18.58 12.74
C SER A 72 11.58 -18.99 14.21
N ALA A 73 12.41 -19.98 14.55
CA ALA A 73 12.59 -20.43 15.93
C ALA A 73 13.37 -19.38 16.75
N LYS A 74 14.42 -18.80 16.15
CA LYS A 74 15.15 -17.68 16.75
C LYS A 74 14.27 -16.45 16.91
N LEU A 75 13.44 -16.13 15.92
CA LEU A 75 12.49 -15.02 16.02
C LEU A 75 11.51 -15.20 17.18
N ASN A 76 10.89 -16.37 17.29
CA ASN A 76 9.97 -16.67 18.39
C ASN A 76 10.65 -16.62 19.76
N SER A 77 11.88 -17.13 19.85
CA SER A 77 12.67 -17.06 21.09
C SER A 77 12.99 -15.61 21.46
N ALA A 78 13.48 -14.80 20.51
CA ALA A 78 13.80 -13.40 20.73
C ALA A 78 12.58 -12.56 21.17
N MET A 79 11.40 -12.83 20.61
CA MET A 79 10.16 -12.17 21.04
C MET A 79 9.75 -12.61 22.45
N ARG A 80 9.81 -13.92 22.76
CA ARG A 80 9.46 -14.47 24.09
C ARG A 80 10.39 -13.96 25.19
N ASP A 81 11.70 -13.96 24.94
CA ASP A 81 12.72 -13.49 25.88
C ASP A 81 12.56 -11.99 26.18
N ALA A 82 12.06 -11.22 25.20
CA ALA A 82 11.73 -9.81 25.37
C ALA A 82 10.35 -9.56 26.00
N GLY A 83 9.60 -10.61 26.38
CA GLY A 83 8.27 -10.49 27.00
C GLY A 83 7.11 -10.29 26.02
N PHE A 84 7.32 -10.50 24.72
CA PHE A 84 6.33 -10.36 23.66
C PHE A 84 5.96 -11.70 23.05
N ASP A 85 5.59 -12.68 23.88
CA ASP A 85 5.17 -14.01 23.42
C ASP A 85 3.96 -13.92 22.46
N PRO A 86 4.09 -14.31 21.17
CA PRO A 86 3.01 -14.19 20.18
C PRO A 86 1.75 -14.98 20.55
N GLU A 87 1.88 -16.02 21.38
CA GLU A 87 0.75 -16.82 21.85
C GLU A 87 -0.05 -16.12 22.96
N LYS A 88 0.55 -15.16 23.67
CA LYS A 88 -0.04 -14.52 24.85
C LYS A 88 -0.32 -13.05 24.66
N VAL A 89 0.42 -12.39 23.76
CA VAL A 89 0.37 -10.94 23.58
C VAL A 89 -0.21 -10.61 22.22
N ARG A 90 -1.44 -10.07 22.22
CA ARG A 90 -2.04 -9.51 20.99
C ARG A 90 -1.16 -8.39 20.45
N GLY A 91 -0.79 -8.50 19.17
CA GLY A 91 0.10 -7.56 18.50
C GLY A 91 1.55 -7.63 19.01
N ALA A 92 1.99 -8.81 19.48
CA ALA A 92 3.34 -9.06 19.99
C ALA A 92 4.43 -8.47 19.10
N GLU A 93 4.46 -8.85 17.82
CA GLU A 93 5.51 -8.42 16.88
C GLU A 93 5.56 -6.89 16.75
N TRP A 94 4.40 -6.22 16.62
CA TRP A 94 4.36 -4.76 16.54
C TRP A 94 4.91 -4.07 17.79
N LYS A 95 4.54 -4.58 18.98
CA LYS A 95 5.02 -4.03 20.26
C LYS A 95 6.52 -4.27 20.43
N TRP A 96 6.99 -5.46 20.09
CA TRP A 96 8.41 -5.81 20.10
C TRP A 96 9.24 -5.01 19.08
N ALA A 97 8.68 -4.78 17.89
CA ALA A 97 9.27 -3.91 16.87
C ALA A 97 9.37 -2.46 17.38
N THR A 98 8.32 -1.97 18.02
CA THR A 98 8.28 -0.63 18.63
C THR A 98 9.30 -0.47 19.76
N SER A 99 9.62 -1.54 20.50
CA SER A 99 10.70 -1.53 21.50
C SER A 99 12.11 -1.66 20.89
N GLY A 100 12.25 -1.67 19.56
CA GLY A 100 13.50 -1.83 18.84
C GLY A 100 14.01 -3.27 18.72
N GLY A 101 13.21 -4.26 19.12
CA GLY A 101 13.57 -5.67 19.07
C GLY A 101 13.76 -6.18 17.64
N MET A 102 12.86 -5.78 16.73
CA MET A 102 12.92 -6.16 15.32
C MET A 102 14.21 -5.67 14.64
N THR A 103 14.60 -4.41 14.84
CA THR A 103 15.84 -3.86 14.30
C THR A 103 17.05 -4.66 14.75
N LYS A 104 17.17 -4.90 16.07
CA LYS A 104 18.28 -5.69 16.64
C LYS A 104 18.33 -7.11 16.08
N PHE A 105 17.16 -7.75 15.95
CA PHE A 105 17.07 -9.11 15.41
C PHE A 105 17.50 -9.18 13.96
N LEU A 106 17.07 -8.23 13.13
CA LEU A 106 17.42 -8.19 11.70
C LEU A 106 18.87 -7.79 11.46
N GLU A 107 19.48 -6.95 12.32
CA GLU A 107 20.89 -6.58 12.23
C GLU A 107 21.84 -7.73 12.56
N ASP A 108 21.42 -8.68 13.40
CA ASP A 108 22.20 -9.87 13.70
C ASP A 108 22.14 -10.89 12.56
N SER A 109 23.24 -10.97 11.80
CA SER A 109 23.41 -11.90 10.68
C SER A 109 23.20 -13.38 11.04
N SER A 110 23.38 -13.77 12.31
CA SER A 110 23.17 -15.16 12.73
C SER A 110 21.70 -15.58 12.71
N ASN A 111 20.77 -14.62 12.68
CA ASN A 111 19.33 -14.87 12.57
C ASN A 111 18.88 -15.12 11.12
N TRP A 112 19.74 -14.88 10.14
CA TRP A 112 19.45 -15.09 8.73
C TRP A 112 19.88 -16.49 8.28
N LYS A 113 19.17 -17.01 7.29
CA LYS A 113 19.44 -18.33 6.70
C LYS A 113 20.31 -18.21 5.45
N ASP A 114 20.93 -19.31 5.05
CA ASP A 114 21.64 -19.47 3.77
C ASP A 114 22.71 -18.39 3.50
N GLY A 115 23.36 -17.90 4.56
CA GLY A 115 24.38 -16.85 4.46
C GLY A 115 23.85 -15.47 4.07
N LEU A 116 22.53 -15.26 4.11
CA LEU A 116 21.92 -13.95 3.98
C LEU A 116 22.24 -13.07 5.20
N ASN A 117 22.00 -11.77 5.04
CA ASN A 117 22.00 -10.79 6.13
C ASN A 117 21.21 -9.55 5.67
N LEU A 118 21.00 -8.61 6.59
CA LEU A 118 20.24 -7.39 6.32
C LEU A 118 20.81 -6.56 5.17
N GLN A 119 22.14 -6.46 5.07
CA GLN A 119 22.80 -5.71 3.99
C GLN A 119 22.51 -6.33 2.62
N LYS A 120 22.67 -7.65 2.49
CA LYS A 120 22.36 -8.40 1.26
C LYS A 120 20.89 -8.24 0.87
N TYR A 121 19.98 -8.33 1.84
CA TYR A 121 18.55 -8.16 1.61
C TYR A 121 18.19 -6.74 1.14
N ARG A 122 18.72 -5.70 1.81
CA ARG A 122 18.50 -4.30 1.40
C ARG A 122 19.14 -3.97 0.06
N GLY A 123 20.22 -4.65 -0.32
CA GLY A 123 20.92 -4.43 -1.58
C GLY A 123 20.30 -5.14 -2.80
N SER A 124 19.29 -5.99 -2.62
CA SER A 124 18.78 -6.85 -3.71
C SER A 124 17.28 -6.72 -3.90
N ALA A 125 16.88 -6.16 -5.05
CA ALA A 125 15.50 -6.20 -5.51
C ALA A 125 14.99 -7.63 -5.64
N GLU A 126 15.82 -8.54 -6.15
CA GLU A 126 15.50 -9.94 -6.34
C GLU A 126 15.09 -10.62 -5.02
N LEU A 127 15.84 -10.39 -3.94
CA LEU A 127 15.51 -10.95 -2.63
C LEU A 127 14.19 -10.39 -2.09
N GLN A 128 13.99 -9.07 -2.17
CA GLN A 128 12.77 -8.42 -1.66
C GLN A 128 11.53 -8.85 -2.47
N ASP A 129 11.64 -8.88 -3.79
CA ASP A 129 10.58 -9.31 -4.70
C ASP A 129 10.29 -10.81 -4.53
N GLY A 130 11.32 -11.63 -4.28
CA GLY A 130 11.20 -13.07 -4.02
C GLY A 130 10.44 -13.35 -2.73
N ALA A 131 10.78 -12.65 -1.64
CA ALA A 131 10.05 -12.75 -0.38
C ALA A 131 8.58 -12.32 -0.56
N PHE A 132 8.34 -11.25 -1.33
CA PHE A 132 6.99 -10.79 -1.64
C PHE A 132 6.17 -11.83 -2.40
N LYS A 133 6.78 -12.45 -3.41
CA LYS A 133 6.16 -13.54 -4.17
C LYS A 133 5.86 -14.74 -3.28
N ILE A 134 6.82 -15.24 -2.51
CA ILE A 134 6.65 -16.43 -1.65
C ILE A 134 5.48 -16.23 -0.69
N ASN A 135 5.42 -15.08 -0.02
CA ASN A 135 4.37 -14.79 0.93
C ASN A 135 3.01 -14.56 0.27
N SER A 136 2.99 -13.91 -0.91
CA SER A 136 1.77 -13.74 -1.69
C SER A 136 1.23 -15.08 -2.18
N ASP A 137 2.09 -15.95 -2.70
CA ASP A 137 1.73 -17.29 -3.16
C ASP A 137 1.13 -18.14 -2.02
N LYS A 138 1.76 -18.11 -0.84
CA LYS A 138 1.23 -18.80 0.34
C LYS A 138 -0.13 -18.26 0.75
N SER A 139 -0.30 -16.95 0.70
CA SER A 139 -1.55 -16.27 1.09
C SER A 139 -2.69 -16.56 0.12
N TYR A 140 -2.43 -16.59 -1.19
CA TYR A 140 -3.40 -17.00 -2.19
C TYR A 140 -3.84 -18.44 -1.96
N ARG A 141 -2.89 -19.38 -1.83
CA ARG A 141 -3.21 -20.80 -1.57
C ARG A 141 -3.97 -21.01 -0.27
N GLN A 142 -3.67 -20.22 0.77
CA GLN A 142 -4.46 -20.24 2.00
C GLN A 142 -5.88 -19.72 1.75
N ALA A 143 -6.04 -18.58 1.08
CA ALA A 143 -7.36 -18.02 0.78
C ALA A 143 -8.25 -18.97 -0.03
N VAL A 144 -7.69 -19.69 -1.00
CA VAL A 144 -8.42 -20.71 -1.75
C VAL A 144 -8.81 -21.90 -0.86
N ARG A 145 -7.88 -22.40 -0.04
CA ARG A 145 -8.18 -23.51 0.89
C ARG A 145 -9.26 -23.15 1.92
N ASP A 146 -9.25 -21.91 2.39
CA ASP A 146 -10.18 -21.41 3.41
C ASP A 146 -11.53 -20.94 2.80
N GLY A 147 -11.70 -21.04 1.46
CA GLY A 147 -12.92 -20.63 0.75
C GLY A 147 -13.15 -19.11 0.73
N VAL A 148 -12.09 -18.31 0.97
CA VAL A 148 -12.14 -16.84 0.94
C VAL A 148 -12.00 -16.32 -0.50
N LEU A 149 -11.24 -17.03 -1.32
CA LEU A 149 -11.12 -16.82 -2.76
C LEU A 149 -11.46 -18.13 -3.48
N ASP A 150 -11.99 -18.01 -4.69
CA ASP A 150 -12.17 -19.14 -5.60
C ASP A 150 -11.01 -19.20 -6.61
N SER A 151 -10.73 -20.39 -7.15
CA SER A 151 -9.70 -20.55 -8.20
C SER A 151 -10.03 -19.77 -9.48
N ASP A 152 -11.31 -19.50 -9.70
CA ASP A 152 -11.84 -18.82 -10.87
C ASP A 152 -12.02 -17.30 -10.64
N ASP A 153 -11.65 -16.81 -9.44
CA ASP A 153 -11.63 -15.38 -9.18
C ASP A 153 -10.66 -14.66 -10.11
N SER A 154 -11.07 -13.47 -10.57
CA SER A 154 -10.24 -12.69 -11.50
C SER A 154 -8.92 -12.28 -10.87
N SER A 155 -7.86 -12.21 -11.67
CA SER A 155 -6.53 -11.75 -11.24
C SER A 155 -6.60 -10.40 -10.51
N THR A 156 -7.47 -9.48 -10.94
CA THR A 156 -7.67 -8.18 -10.29
C THR A 156 -8.24 -8.30 -8.87
N LYS A 157 -9.22 -9.19 -8.66
CA LYS A 157 -9.79 -9.45 -7.32
C LYS A 157 -8.74 -10.07 -6.41
N VAL A 158 -8.02 -11.07 -6.90
CA VAL A 158 -6.93 -11.73 -6.16
C VAL A 158 -5.83 -10.72 -5.80
N ALA A 159 -5.44 -9.85 -6.74
CA ALA A 159 -4.44 -8.81 -6.49
C ALA A 159 -4.90 -7.81 -5.41
N GLY A 160 -6.16 -7.35 -5.48
CA GLY A 160 -6.75 -6.51 -4.43
C GLY A 160 -6.73 -7.18 -3.06
N PHE A 161 -7.11 -8.46 -2.98
CA PHE A 161 -7.07 -9.22 -1.73
C PHE A 161 -5.65 -9.32 -1.18
N LEU A 162 -4.66 -9.65 -2.02
CA LEU A 162 -3.26 -9.77 -1.61
C LEU A 162 -2.69 -8.43 -1.12
N LYS A 163 -3.06 -7.31 -1.76
CA LYS A 163 -2.73 -5.96 -1.30
C LYS A 163 -3.31 -5.67 0.09
N ALA A 164 -4.60 -5.94 0.29
CA ALA A 164 -5.23 -5.77 1.60
C ALA A 164 -4.61 -6.68 2.66
N ARG A 165 -4.24 -7.92 2.31
CA ARG A 165 -3.58 -8.89 3.20
C ARG A 165 -2.20 -8.43 3.60
N HIS A 166 -1.45 -7.82 2.68
CA HIS A 166 -0.12 -7.31 2.98
C HIS A 166 -0.18 -6.23 4.07
N ILE A 167 -1.14 -5.32 3.98
CA ILE A 167 -1.23 -4.15 4.86
C ILE A 167 -1.95 -4.45 6.18
N SER A 168 -3.09 -5.14 6.10
CA SER A 168 -3.99 -5.33 7.25
C SER A 168 -3.98 -6.76 7.80
N GLY A 169 -3.12 -7.62 7.27
CA GLY A 169 -3.10 -9.05 7.59
C GLY A 169 -4.27 -9.83 6.96
N TYR A 170 -4.26 -11.14 7.16
CA TYR A 170 -5.22 -12.05 6.52
C TYR A 170 -6.67 -11.80 6.96
N GLY A 171 -6.90 -11.54 8.25
CA GLY A 171 -8.23 -11.23 8.79
C GLY A 171 -8.83 -9.97 8.15
N GLY A 172 -8.04 -8.89 8.06
CA GLY A 172 -8.48 -7.65 7.41
C GLY A 172 -8.78 -7.84 5.92
N ALA A 173 -7.98 -8.64 5.20
CA ALA A 173 -8.27 -8.95 3.80
C ALA A 173 -9.55 -9.76 3.61
N ARG A 174 -9.78 -10.75 4.48
CA ARG A 174 -11.01 -11.55 4.49
C ARG A 174 -12.24 -10.67 4.74
N ALA A 175 -12.17 -9.74 5.69
CA ALA A 175 -13.22 -8.77 5.93
C ALA A 175 -13.44 -7.83 4.73
N ALA A 176 -12.36 -7.37 4.08
CA ALA A 176 -12.44 -6.47 2.94
C ALA A 176 -13.22 -7.07 1.77
N ILE A 177 -13.01 -8.37 1.49
CA ILE A 177 -13.72 -9.09 0.40
C ILE A 177 -15.24 -9.03 0.57
N THR A 178 -15.75 -9.08 1.79
CA THR A 178 -17.19 -9.00 2.09
C THR A 178 -17.69 -7.59 2.36
N GLY A 179 -16.86 -6.56 2.13
CA GLY A 179 -17.22 -5.15 2.34
C GLY A 179 -16.92 -4.59 3.73
N GLY A 180 -16.29 -5.37 4.60
CA GLY A 180 -15.92 -4.99 5.96
C GLY A 180 -14.74 -4.03 6.05
N ARG A 181 -14.78 -3.13 7.05
CA ARG A 181 -13.76 -2.11 7.34
C ARG A 181 -13.21 -2.30 8.76
N GLU A 182 -12.60 -3.44 9.01
CA GLU A 182 -12.12 -3.82 10.35
C GLU A 182 -10.77 -3.16 10.70
N PHE A 183 -10.10 -2.58 9.71
CA PHE A 183 -8.84 -1.89 9.88
C PHE A 183 -8.89 -0.54 9.17
N SER A 184 -8.34 0.50 9.80
CA SER A 184 -8.01 1.78 9.19
C SER A 184 -6.64 2.25 9.67
N ASP A 185 -5.83 2.77 8.76
CA ASP A 185 -4.56 3.41 9.11
C ASP A 185 -4.77 4.80 9.74
N SER A 186 -3.69 5.45 10.17
CA SER A 186 -3.74 6.81 10.74
C SER A 186 -4.24 7.88 9.76
N ASN A 187 -4.23 7.58 8.45
CA ASN A 187 -4.74 8.46 7.40
C ASN A 187 -6.21 8.17 7.06
N GLY A 188 -6.85 7.23 7.75
CA GLY A 188 -8.24 6.82 7.52
C GLY A 188 -8.42 5.88 6.33
N THR A 189 -7.34 5.33 5.75
CA THR A 189 -7.42 4.35 4.67
C THR A 189 -7.68 2.96 5.25
N SER A 190 -8.79 2.35 4.85
CA SER A 190 -9.20 1.05 5.37
C SER A 190 -8.64 -0.14 4.58
N ASN A 191 -8.69 -1.34 5.16
CA ASN A 191 -8.45 -2.61 4.46
C ASN A 191 -9.30 -2.74 3.18
N TYR A 192 -10.54 -2.26 3.23
CA TYR A 192 -11.43 -2.21 2.07
C TYR A 192 -10.91 -1.25 0.99
N ASP A 193 -10.44 -0.08 1.41
CA ASP A 193 -9.89 0.92 0.49
C ASP A 193 -8.61 0.41 -0.20
N TYR A 194 -7.72 -0.27 0.53
CA TYR A 194 -6.51 -0.86 -0.05
C TYR A 194 -6.79 -1.98 -1.06
N MET A 195 -7.85 -2.77 -0.85
CA MET A 195 -8.29 -3.72 -1.86
C MET A 195 -8.71 -2.99 -3.14
N HIS A 196 -9.37 -1.85 -2.99
CA HIS A 196 -9.93 -1.05 -4.07
C HIS A 196 -8.95 -0.09 -4.75
N ASP A 197 -7.78 0.10 -4.16
CA ASP A 197 -6.63 0.69 -4.86
C ASP A 197 -6.37 -0.05 -6.17
N ILE A 198 -6.52 -1.39 -6.18
CA ILE A 198 -6.40 -2.22 -7.38
C ILE A 198 -7.76 -2.44 -8.05
N THR A 199 -8.76 -2.98 -7.33
CA THR A 199 -10.01 -3.44 -7.98
C THR A 199 -10.86 -2.33 -8.59
N ARG A 200 -10.67 -1.08 -8.14
CA ARG A 200 -11.35 0.11 -8.66
C ARG A 200 -10.38 1.18 -9.14
N ASN A 201 -9.09 0.85 -9.22
CA ASN A 201 -8.04 1.80 -9.61
C ASN A 201 -8.11 3.13 -8.83
N ARG A 202 -8.37 3.03 -7.52
CA ARG A 202 -8.44 4.19 -6.61
C ARG A 202 -7.07 4.86 -6.46
N ASP A 203 -5.99 4.09 -6.63
CA ASP A 203 -4.62 4.60 -6.56
C ASP A 203 -4.15 5.29 -7.87
N GLY A 204 -4.89 5.11 -8.97
CA GLY A 204 -4.62 5.68 -10.28
C GLY A 204 -3.50 4.99 -11.07
N MET A 205 -2.96 3.86 -10.58
CA MET A 205 -1.77 3.24 -11.16
C MET A 205 -1.97 2.69 -12.57
N ASP A 206 -3.19 2.35 -12.98
CA ASP A 206 -3.41 1.79 -14.32
C ASP A 206 -2.91 2.74 -15.41
N GLN A 207 -3.05 4.06 -15.21
CA GLN A 207 -2.62 5.08 -16.16
C GLN A 207 -1.09 5.14 -16.35
N TYR A 208 -0.33 4.66 -15.38
CA TYR A 208 1.13 4.63 -15.39
C TYR A 208 1.67 3.29 -15.91
N MET A 209 0.81 2.28 -15.97
CA MET A 209 1.16 0.93 -16.40
C MET A 209 0.75 0.63 -17.85
N GLN A 210 0.08 1.57 -18.55
CA GLN A 210 -0.29 1.39 -19.94
C GLN A 210 0.95 1.28 -20.85
N PRO A 211 1.00 0.29 -21.77
CA PRO A 211 2.04 0.20 -22.79
C PRO A 211 2.10 1.49 -23.63
N GLY A 212 3.29 2.04 -23.83
CA GLY A 212 3.52 3.21 -24.70
C GLY A 212 3.65 4.56 -23.99
N ARG A 213 3.36 4.65 -22.68
CA ARG A 213 3.60 5.89 -21.91
C ARG A 213 5.05 6.08 -21.47
N SER A 214 5.85 4.99 -21.48
CA SER A 214 7.23 4.96 -21.00
C SER A 214 8.26 5.69 -21.89
N HIS A 215 7.87 6.18 -23.08
CA HIS A 215 8.78 6.89 -24.00
C HIS A 215 8.42 8.35 -24.29
N ALA A 216 7.26 8.84 -23.85
CA ALA A 216 6.79 10.19 -24.21
C ALA A 216 7.32 11.32 -23.30
N MET A 217 7.82 11.01 -22.10
CA MET A 217 8.28 12.06 -21.15
C MET A 217 9.77 12.43 -21.27
N HIS A 218 10.57 11.67 -22.03
CA HIS A 218 12.00 11.97 -22.21
C HIS A 218 12.32 12.86 -23.42
N ALA A 219 11.36 13.16 -24.30
CA ALA A 219 11.61 13.86 -25.56
C ALA A 219 10.95 15.24 -25.71
N ASN A 220 10.29 15.79 -24.68
CA ASN A 220 9.66 17.11 -24.83
C ASN A 220 9.76 17.97 -23.57
N THR A 221 10.93 18.57 -23.36
CA THR A 221 11.02 19.87 -22.69
C THR A 221 10.29 20.93 -23.54
N SER A 222 9.43 21.71 -22.88
CA SER A 222 8.76 22.92 -23.40
C SER A 222 7.44 22.74 -24.15
N ALA A 223 6.44 22.11 -23.51
CA ALA A 223 5.04 22.48 -23.68
C ALA A 223 4.27 21.98 -22.46
N VAL A 224 3.54 22.86 -21.77
CA VAL A 224 2.65 22.51 -20.64
C VAL A 224 1.51 21.64 -21.17
N PRO A 225 1.38 20.36 -20.77
CA PRO A 225 0.21 19.56 -21.08
C PRO A 225 -0.70 19.57 -19.84
N GLN A 226 -1.85 20.22 -19.98
CA GLN A 226 -2.99 20.12 -19.07
C GLN A 226 -3.34 18.63 -18.85
N GLN A 227 -3.31 18.18 -17.59
CA GLN A 227 -3.74 16.84 -17.22
C GLN A 227 -5.25 16.66 -17.41
N PRO A 228 -5.73 15.51 -17.93
CA PRO A 228 -7.14 15.18 -17.98
C PRO A 228 -7.65 14.84 -16.57
N LYS A 229 -8.68 15.59 -16.17
CA LYS A 229 -9.47 15.45 -14.95
C LYS A 229 -10.20 14.11 -14.96
N ARG A 230 -10.25 13.39 -13.83
CA ARG A 230 -11.38 12.49 -13.58
C ARG A 230 -12.52 13.36 -13.05
N ASP A 231 -13.57 13.42 -13.85
CA ASP A 231 -14.88 14.00 -13.55
C ASP A 231 -15.39 13.45 -12.21
N ALA A 232 -15.81 14.33 -11.30
CA ALA A 232 -17.22 14.59 -11.04
C ALA A 232 -18.01 13.28 -10.92
N SER A 233 -18.44 12.99 -9.70
CA SER A 233 -19.55 12.09 -9.43
C SER A 233 -20.62 12.28 -10.52
N HIS A 234 -21.09 11.17 -11.09
CA HIS A 234 -22.06 11.08 -12.19
C HIS A 234 -23.47 11.64 -11.84
N ASP A 235 -23.56 12.62 -10.94
CA ASP A 235 -24.79 13.30 -10.50
C ASP A 235 -24.71 14.84 -10.54
N GLY A 236 -23.54 15.42 -10.87
CA GLY A 236 -23.36 16.86 -11.00
C GLY A 236 -23.44 17.64 -9.69
N LYS A 237 -23.32 16.99 -8.52
CA LYS A 237 -23.39 17.64 -7.21
C LYS A 237 -22.18 17.30 -6.34
N LEU A 238 -21.52 18.33 -5.82
CA LEU A 238 -20.48 18.15 -4.82
C LEU A 238 -21.11 17.91 -3.44
N GLY A 239 -20.62 16.90 -2.71
CA GLY A 239 -21.24 16.40 -1.48
C GLY A 239 -20.29 16.26 -0.28
N GLN A 240 -20.88 16.19 0.92
CA GLN A 240 -20.12 16.03 2.17
C GLN A 240 -19.25 14.77 2.15
N GLY A 241 -17.95 14.94 2.41
CA GLY A 241 -16.94 13.87 2.39
C GLY A 241 -16.19 13.72 1.06
N GLU A 242 -16.56 14.48 0.03
CA GLU A 242 -15.78 14.55 -1.21
C GLU A 242 -14.51 15.38 -1.03
N ARG A 243 -13.44 15.00 -1.73
CA ARG A 243 -12.14 15.68 -1.66
C ARG A 243 -11.52 15.84 -3.03
N GLY A 244 -10.80 16.94 -3.24
CA GLY A 244 -10.01 17.18 -4.44
C GLY A 244 -10.15 18.59 -5.02
N GLU A 245 -9.58 18.79 -6.21
CA GLU A 245 -9.50 20.11 -6.84
C GLU A 245 -10.87 20.73 -7.17
N GLN A 246 -11.91 19.91 -7.40
CA GLN A 246 -13.27 20.42 -7.64
C GLN A 246 -13.87 21.05 -6.38
N VAL A 247 -13.66 20.42 -5.22
CA VAL A 247 -14.05 20.98 -3.92
C VAL A 247 -13.24 22.24 -3.63
N LYS A 248 -11.95 22.24 -3.96
CA LYS A 248 -11.08 23.41 -3.82
C LYS A 248 -11.52 24.59 -4.69
N GLN A 249 -11.96 24.33 -5.92
CA GLN A 249 -12.53 25.34 -6.82
C GLN A 249 -13.84 25.88 -6.28
N LEU A 250 -14.74 25.01 -5.81
CA LEU A 250 -15.99 25.42 -5.16
C LEU A 250 -15.71 26.32 -3.94
N GLN A 251 -14.86 25.89 -3.02
CA GLN A 251 -14.47 26.67 -1.84
C GLN A 251 -13.85 28.02 -2.22
N SER A 252 -13.04 28.06 -3.28
CA SER A 252 -12.44 29.31 -3.78
C SER A 252 -13.48 30.27 -4.35
N GLN A 253 -14.49 29.76 -5.07
CA GLN A 253 -15.60 30.56 -5.59
C GLN A 253 -16.47 31.09 -4.45
N LEU A 254 -16.81 30.24 -3.48
CA LEU A 254 -17.58 30.63 -2.30
C LEU A 254 -16.85 31.69 -1.46
N ALA A 255 -15.54 31.55 -1.28
CA ALA A 255 -14.72 32.56 -0.61
C ALA A 255 -14.70 33.90 -1.36
N GLN A 256 -14.64 33.88 -2.70
CA GLN A 256 -14.75 35.10 -3.53
C GLN A 256 -16.11 35.77 -3.43
N LEU A 257 -17.18 34.99 -3.25
CA LEU A 257 -18.54 35.48 -3.02
C LEU A 257 -18.79 35.92 -1.57
N GLY A 258 -17.78 35.84 -0.69
CA GLY A 258 -17.88 36.24 0.71
C GLY A 258 -18.62 35.24 1.60
N ALA A 259 -18.83 34.01 1.14
CA ALA A 259 -19.47 32.97 1.94
C ALA A 259 -18.57 32.56 3.11
N VAL A 260 -19.21 32.32 4.26
CA VAL A 260 -18.54 31.93 5.50
C VAL A 260 -18.91 30.50 5.89
N GLY A 261 -17.98 29.81 6.52
CA GLY A 261 -18.22 28.50 7.11
C GLY A 261 -19.11 28.58 8.35
N ARG A 262 -19.42 27.42 8.91
CA ARG A 262 -20.21 27.28 10.15
C ARG A 262 -19.60 28.03 11.35
N ASP A 263 -18.29 28.26 11.31
CA ASP A 263 -17.52 29.00 12.30
C ASP A 263 -17.55 30.53 12.10
N GLY A 264 -18.30 31.03 11.11
CA GLY A 264 -18.40 32.45 10.77
C GLY A 264 -17.15 33.02 10.08
N LYS A 265 -16.21 32.16 9.66
CA LYS A 265 -14.97 32.58 8.99
C LYS A 265 -15.04 32.34 7.48
N PRO A 266 -14.29 33.09 6.66
CA PRO A 266 -14.17 32.81 5.23
C PRO A 266 -13.70 31.38 4.97
N LEU A 267 -14.23 30.75 3.93
CA LEU A 267 -13.81 29.41 3.56
C LEU A 267 -12.35 29.37 3.12
N HIS A 268 -11.63 28.36 3.62
CA HIS A 268 -10.29 28.03 3.15
C HIS A 268 -10.40 26.95 2.07
N ALA A 269 -9.73 27.14 0.94
CA ALA A 269 -9.75 26.20 -0.17
C ALA A 269 -8.77 25.03 0.08
N ASP A 270 -9.12 24.15 1.02
CA ASP A 270 -8.35 22.96 1.39
C ASP A 270 -8.69 21.73 0.53
N GLY A 271 -9.73 21.80 -0.28
CA GLY A 271 -10.20 20.70 -1.10
C GLY A 271 -10.88 19.58 -0.31
N ASP A 272 -11.33 19.83 0.92
CA ASP A 272 -12.12 18.89 1.73
C ASP A 272 -13.56 19.39 1.91
N PHE A 273 -14.55 18.63 1.43
CA PHE A 273 -15.95 18.99 1.56
C PHE A 273 -16.43 18.61 2.96
N GLY A 274 -15.99 19.39 3.94
CA GLY A 274 -16.31 19.26 5.35
C GLY A 274 -17.55 20.04 5.77
N GLY A 275 -17.81 20.08 7.08
CA GLY A 275 -18.97 20.77 7.65
C GLY A 275 -19.02 22.27 7.36
N ASN A 276 -17.85 22.91 7.16
CA ASN A 276 -17.78 24.33 6.81
C ASN A 276 -18.19 24.58 5.35
N THR A 277 -17.70 23.76 4.41
CA THR A 277 -18.08 23.87 2.98
C THR A 277 -19.54 23.52 2.77
N LYS A 278 -20.07 22.53 3.48
CA LYS A 278 -21.50 22.19 3.48
C LYS A 278 -22.37 23.37 3.93
N TYR A 279 -22.03 23.99 5.06
CA TYR A 279 -22.77 25.14 5.59
C TYR A 279 -22.78 26.33 4.62
N ALA A 280 -21.72 26.49 3.83
CA ALA A 280 -21.60 27.62 2.90
C ALA A 280 -22.36 27.43 1.57
N VAL A 281 -22.83 26.22 1.26
CA VAL A 281 -23.61 25.92 0.05
C VAL A 281 -25.10 25.66 0.30
N GLU A 282 -25.50 25.58 1.58
CA GLU A 282 -26.89 25.46 2.06
C GLU A 282 -27.43 26.84 2.47
#